data_AF-A0A2P5W896-F1
#
_entry.id   AF-A0A2P5W896-F1
#
_cell.length_a   1.000
_cell.length_b   1.000
_cell.length_c   1.000
_cell.angle_alpha   90.00
_cell.angle_beta   90.00
_cell.angle_gamma   90.00
#
_symmetry.space_group_name_H-M   'P 1'
#
loop_
_entity.id
_entity.type
_entity.pdbx_description
1 polymer ?
#
loop_
_entity_poly.entity_id
_entity_poly.type
_entity_poly.pdbx_seq_one_letter_code
_entity_poly.pdbx_strand_id
1 'polypeptide(L)'
;MARLESDMEGQTDTSFQKWLGTMESWQWAQSFDEGFRYGQMTTNLVEGIEARHVFVEDVRDAMVANRRMARSMNVEIYSRHHETFLVTESIGRRPGIPLRSYGVDLRNRRCDCRRFQTLHYPCAHVGAACAKVNLNVEQFVDDVYTLEYTLRVWKNEFLVLPDLSMWEVPPTAFELVPDRGLRRNLRGHP
;
A
#
# COMPACT_ATOMS: atom_id res chain seq x y z
N MET A 1 1.40 -17.05 -18.03
CA MET A 1 2.56 -17.96 -17.90
C MET A 1 2.56 -18.99 -19.02
N ALA A 2 1.58 -19.92 -19.11
CA ALA A 2 1.56 -20.97 -20.15
C ALA A 2 1.52 -20.48 -21.62
N ARG A 3 1.06 -19.25 -21.89
CA ARG A 3 1.00 -18.68 -23.24
C ARG A 3 2.33 -18.09 -23.73
N LEU A 4 3.18 -17.61 -22.82
CA LEU A 4 4.52 -17.08 -23.16
C LEU A 4 5.53 -18.21 -23.38
N GLU A 5 5.36 -19.33 -22.67
CA GLU A 5 6.20 -20.52 -22.85
C GLU A 5 5.99 -21.17 -24.23
N SER A 6 4.73 -21.19 -24.70
CA SER A 6 4.35 -21.70 -26.03
C SER A 6 4.87 -20.84 -27.19
N ASP A 7 4.98 -19.52 -27.03
CA ASP A 7 5.41 -18.61 -28.11
C ASP A 7 6.95 -18.52 -28.22
N MET A 8 7.68 -18.97 -27.19
CA MET A 8 9.15 -18.98 -27.14
C MET A 8 9.78 -20.34 -27.52
N GLU A 9 8.95 -21.35 -27.77
CA GLU A 9 9.33 -22.76 -27.95
C GLU A 9 10.15 -23.03 -29.23
N GLY A 10 10.27 -22.03 -30.12
CA GLY A 10 11.07 -22.10 -31.35
C GLY A 10 12.37 -21.29 -31.36
N GLN A 11 12.66 -20.45 -30.35
CA GLN A 11 13.78 -19.50 -30.38
C GLN A 11 14.65 -19.42 -29.12
N THR A 12 14.29 -20.07 -28.02
CA THR A 12 15.10 -19.99 -26.80
C THR A 12 16.17 -21.07 -26.73
N ASP A 13 17.43 -20.65 -26.80
CA ASP A 13 18.57 -21.46 -26.40
C ASP A 13 18.34 -22.00 -24.97
N THR A 14 18.49 -23.31 -24.77
CA THR A 14 18.28 -23.99 -23.47
C THR A 14 19.13 -23.37 -22.36
N SER A 15 20.26 -22.75 -22.74
CA SER A 15 21.14 -22.00 -21.84
C SER A 15 20.48 -20.73 -21.27
N PHE A 16 19.67 -20.02 -22.07
CA PHE A 16 18.97 -18.80 -21.69
C PHE A 16 17.83 -19.07 -20.71
N GLN A 17 17.03 -20.12 -20.94
CA GLN A 17 15.99 -20.55 -20.00
C GLN A 17 16.58 -20.93 -18.64
N LYS A 18 17.72 -21.65 -18.65
CA LYS A 18 18.43 -22.03 -17.43
C LYS A 18 18.98 -20.80 -16.69
N TRP A 19 19.46 -19.79 -17.41
CA TRP A 19 19.93 -18.54 -16.82
C TRP A 19 18.79 -17.70 -16.23
N LEU A 20 17.66 -17.54 -16.93
CA LEU A 20 16.48 -16.87 -16.40
C LEU A 20 15.96 -17.54 -15.11
N GLY A 21 16.00 -18.88 -15.05
CA GLY A 21 15.65 -19.64 -13.84
C GLY A 21 16.59 -19.42 -12.65
N THR A 22 17.78 -18.83 -12.85
CA THR A 22 18.69 -18.45 -11.74
C THR A 22 18.42 -17.06 -11.17
N MET A 23 17.62 -16.25 -11.87
CA MET A 23 17.23 -14.91 -11.43
C MET A 23 15.89 -14.96 -10.69
N GLU A 24 15.76 -14.16 -9.64
CA GLU A 24 14.47 -14.01 -8.96
C GLU A 24 13.47 -13.30 -9.88
N SER A 25 12.21 -13.72 -9.85
CA SER A 25 11.17 -13.29 -10.81
C SER A 25 11.01 -11.76 -10.90
N TRP A 26 11.24 -11.03 -9.81
CA TRP A 26 11.18 -9.56 -9.79
C TRP A 26 12.29 -8.89 -10.61
N GLN A 27 13.39 -9.59 -10.89
CA GLN A 27 14.55 -9.05 -11.62
C GLN A 27 14.33 -9.00 -13.14
N TRP A 28 13.36 -9.76 -13.66
CA TRP A 28 13.15 -9.88 -15.11
C TRP A 28 11.70 -9.78 -15.56
N ALA A 29 10.72 -10.11 -14.69
CA ALA A 29 9.31 -9.99 -15.04
C ALA A 29 8.75 -8.64 -14.56
N GLN A 30 8.51 -7.72 -15.48
CA GLN A 30 7.85 -6.44 -15.19
C GLN A 30 6.43 -6.60 -14.62
N SER A 31 5.79 -7.74 -14.89
CA SER A 31 4.48 -8.11 -14.35
C SER A 31 4.55 -8.92 -13.04
N PHE A 32 5.74 -9.21 -12.52
CA PHE A 32 5.88 -9.86 -11.23
C PHE A 32 5.78 -8.81 -10.12
N ASP A 33 4.79 -8.95 -9.26
CA ASP A 33 4.45 -7.91 -8.30
C ASP A 33 4.16 -8.42 -6.90
N GLU A 34 4.44 -9.69 -6.58
CA GLU A 34 4.12 -10.33 -5.29
C GLU A 34 2.66 -10.10 -4.80
N GLY A 35 1.73 -9.73 -5.69
CA GLY A 35 0.35 -9.36 -5.36
C GLY A 35 0.12 -7.90 -4.93
N PHE A 36 1.13 -7.03 -4.94
CA PHE A 36 1.01 -5.63 -4.53
C PHE A 36 0.25 -4.77 -5.54
N ARG A 37 0.47 -4.98 -6.84
CA ARG A 37 -0.17 -4.24 -7.93
C ARG A 37 -1.42 -5.02 -8.40
N TYR A 38 -1.25 -6.08 -9.17
CA TYR A 38 -2.31 -6.87 -9.79
C TYR A 38 -3.25 -7.51 -8.76
N GLY A 39 -2.81 -7.75 -7.52
CA GLY A 39 -3.68 -8.18 -6.42
C GLY A 39 -4.67 -7.09 -5.95
N GLN A 40 -4.31 -5.81 -6.09
CA GLN A 40 -5.22 -4.69 -5.83
C GLN A 40 -6.11 -4.32 -7.03
N MET A 41 -5.75 -4.74 -8.26
CA MET A 41 -6.60 -4.68 -9.47
C MET A 41 -7.73 -5.73 -9.47
N THR A 42 -8.13 -6.20 -8.29
CA THR A 42 -9.24 -7.13 -8.11
C THR A 42 -10.59 -6.43 -8.24
N THR A 43 -11.65 -7.23 -8.33
CA THR A 43 -13.06 -6.82 -8.41
C THR A 43 -13.39 -5.67 -7.46
N ASN A 44 -12.79 -5.64 -6.27
CA ASN A 44 -13.06 -4.66 -5.22
C ASN A 44 -12.83 -3.20 -5.66
N LEU A 45 -11.85 -2.92 -6.53
CA LEU A 45 -11.65 -1.57 -7.06
C LEU A 45 -12.77 -1.18 -8.04
N VAL A 46 -13.14 -2.09 -8.96
CA VAL A 46 -14.21 -1.89 -9.94
C VAL A 46 -15.56 -1.77 -9.24
N GLU A 47 -15.88 -2.70 -8.34
CA GLU A 47 -17.07 -2.66 -7.48
C GLU A 47 -17.12 -1.37 -6.65
N GLY A 48 -15.97 -0.90 -6.16
CA GLY A 48 -15.86 0.37 -5.44
C GLY A 48 -16.27 1.57 -6.29
N ILE A 49 -15.85 1.61 -7.55
CA ILE A 49 -16.21 2.66 -8.51
C ILE A 49 -17.69 2.60 -8.85
N GLU A 50 -18.21 1.40 -9.15
CA GLU A 50 -19.63 1.19 -9.47
C GLU A 50 -20.54 1.57 -8.29
N ALA A 51 -20.13 1.23 -7.07
CA ALA A 51 -20.80 1.61 -5.83
C ALA A 51 -20.58 3.10 -5.43
N ARG A 52 -19.82 3.87 -6.22
CA ARG A 52 -19.49 5.28 -5.98
C ARG A 52 -18.85 5.53 -4.61
N HIS A 53 -18.01 4.61 -4.16
CA HIS A 53 -17.21 4.82 -2.97
C HIS A 53 -16.15 5.91 -3.19
N VAL A 54 -15.80 6.63 -2.13
CA VAL A 54 -14.75 7.66 -2.17
C VAL A 54 -13.38 7.04 -1.85
N PHE A 55 -13.34 6.16 -0.84
CA PHE A 55 -12.11 5.56 -0.32
C PHE A 55 -12.01 4.07 -0.66
N VAL A 56 -10.78 3.56 -0.67
CA VAL A 56 -10.49 2.12 -0.74
C VAL A 56 -11.17 1.35 0.40
N GLU A 57 -11.46 0.08 0.15
CA GLU A 57 -12.21 -0.80 1.06
C GLU A 57 -11.60 -0.89 2.46
N ASP A 58 -10.30 -1.12 2.57
CA ASP A 58 -9.61 -1.26 3.86
C ASP A 58 -9.83 -0.05 4.77
N VAL A 59 -9.80 1.17 4.20
CA VAL A 59 -10.02 2.40 4.97
C VAL A 59 -11.48 2.55 5.34
N ARG A 60 -12.41 2.22 4.44
CA ARG A 60 -13.85 2.25 4.73
C ARG A 60 -14.19 1.32 5.89
N ASP A 61 -13.67 0.10 5.88
CA ASP A 61 -13.91 -0.89 6.94
C ASP A 61 -13.27 -0.46 8.26
N ALA A 62 -12.04 0.06 8.22
CA ALA A 62 -11.39 0.64 9.37
C ALA A 62 -12.20 1.82 9.95
N MET A 63 -12.77 2.68 9.10
CA MET A 63 -13.62 3.80 9.50
C MET A 63 -14.92 3.34 10.15
N VAL A 64 -15.54 2.26 9.66
CA VAL A 64 -16.70 1.64 10.30
C VAL A 64 -16.35 1.11 11.71
N ALA A 65 -15.22 0.42 11.84
CA ALA A 65 -14.73 -0.08 13.13
C ALA A 65 -14.41 1.07 14.10
N ASN A 66 -13.69 2.10 13.63
CA ASN A 66 -13.34 3.28 14.41
C ASN A 66 -14.59 4.03 14.89
N ARG A 67 -15.60 4.18 14.03
CA ARG A 67 -16.88 4.78 14.40
C ARG A 67 -17.61 3.99 15.49
N ARG A 68 -17.56 2.66 15.44
CA ARG A 68 -18.15 1.80 16.48
C ARG A 68 -17.44 1.99 17.82
N MET A 69 -16.10 2.04 17.82
CA MET A 69 -15.31 2.24 19.04
C MET A 69 -15.48 3.65 19.63
N ALA A 70 -15.55 4.68 18.79
CA ALA A 70 -15.72 6.07 19.21
C ALA A 70 -16.98 6.29 20.06
N ARG A 71 -18.05 5.50 19.83
CA ARG A 71 -19.32 5.62 20.55
C ARG A 71 -19.24 5.32 22.05
N SER A 72 -18.24 4.57 22.48
CA SER A 72 -18.05 4.22 23.90
C SER A 72 -17.04 5.11 24.62
N MET A 73 -16.53 6.17 23.96
CA MET A 73 -15.52 7.05 24.50
C MET A 73 -16.15 8.32 25.08
N ASN A 74 -15.57 8.86 26.14
CA ASN A 74 -15.94 10.18 26.64
C ASN A 74 -14.98 11.23 26.08
N VAL A 75 -15.51 12.41 25.75
CA VAL A 75 -14.73 13.50 25.15
C VAL A 75 -14.90 14.79 25.93
N GLU A 76 -13.79 15.29 26.43
CA GLU A 76 -13.65 16.59 27.08
C GLU A 76 -12.99 17.59 26.12
N ILE A 77 -13.49 18.82 26.09
CA ILE A 77 -12.93 19.88 25.26
C ILE A 77 -11.88 20.59 26.11
N TYR A 78 -10.61 20.46 25.72
CA TYR A 78 -9.51 21.16 26.40
C TYR A 78 -9.38 22.59 25.89
N SER A 79 -9.43 22.78 24.57
CA SER A 79 -9.45 24.11 23.95
C SER A 79 -10.22 24.06 22.64
N ARG A 80 -11.35 24.77 22.58
CA ARG A 80 -12.17 24.84 21.36
C ARG A 80 -11.46 25.61 20.25
N HIS A 81 -10.77 26.70 20.57
CA HIS A 81 -10.06 27.52 19.57
C HIS A 81 -8.86 26.81 18.94
N HIS A 82 -8.23 25.91 19.68
CA HIS A 82 -7.08 25.14 19.19
C HIS A 82 -7.48 23.74 18.70
N GLU A 83 -8.78 23.42 18.72
CA GLU A 83 -9.32 22.10 18.34
C GLU A 83 -8.63 20.92 19.06
N THR A 84 -8.38 21.12 20.36
CA THR A 84 -7.74 20.12 21.22
C THR A 84 -8.73 19.50 22.20
N PHE A 85 -8.72 18.18 22.29
CA PHE A 85 -9.66 17.37 23.05
C PHE A 85 -8.91 16.33 23.88
N LEU A 86 -9.50 15.96 25.01
CA LEU A 86 -9.09 14.81 25.80
C LEU A 86 -10.15 13.72 25.63
N VAL A 87 -9.74 12.57 25.10
CA VAL A 87 -10.62 11.42 24.87
C VAL A 87 -10.29 10.33 25.85
N THR A 88 -11.27 9.87 26.61
CA THR A 88 -11.10 8.79 27.59
C THR A 88 -11.84 7.52 27.16
N GLU A 89 -11.15 6.39 27.27
CA GLU A 89 -11.68 5.07 26.91
C GLU A 89 -11.43 4.04 28.01
N SER A 90 -12.34 3.06 28.12
CA SER A 90 -12.17 1.88 28.97
C SER A 90 -11.31 0.82 28.26
N ILE A 91 -10.24 0.35 28.89
CA ILE A 91 -9.45 -0.77 28.36
C ILE A 91 -10.14 -2.09 28.72
N GLY A 92 -10.95 -2.61 27.79
CA GLY A 92 -11.70 -3.85 28.02
C GLY A 92 -12.92 -3.67 28.93
N ARG A 93 -13.77 -4.71 29.00
CA ARG A 93 -15.05 -4.68 29.76
C ARG A 93 -14.91 -5.10 31.24
N ARG A 94 -13.69 -5.14 31.80
CA ARG A 94 -13.48 -5.63 33.17
C ARG A 94 -13.61 -4.48 34.18
N PRO A 95 -14.47 -4.61 35.21
CA PRO A 95 -14.53 -3.65 36.31
C PRO A 95 -13.15 -3.52 36.98
N GLY A 96 -12.73 -2.28 37.25
CA GLY A 96 -11.49 -1.98 37.98
C GLY A 96 -10.25 -1.65 37.13
N ILE A 97 -10.34 -1.72 35.79
CA ILE A 97 -9.23 -1.25 34.92
C ILE A 97 -9.30 0.28 34.77
N PRO A 98 -8.19 1.00 34.98
CA PRO A 98 -8.15 2.46 34.80
C PRO A 98 -8.52 2.87 33.38
N LEU A 99 -9.26 3.98 33.27
CA LEU A 99 -9.49 4.65 31.99
C LEU A 99 -8.16 5.16 31.44
N ARG A 100 -7.97 5.04 30.13
CA ARG A 100 -6.88 5.71 29.42
C ARG A 100 -7.39 7.00 28.81
N SER A 101 -6.53 8.00 28.79
CA SER A 101 -6.81 9.30 28.20
C SER A 101 -5.83 9.57 27.08
N TYR A 102 -6.33 10.09 25.97
CA TYR A 102 -5.54 10.46 24.79
C TYR A 102 -5.87 11.89 24.38
N GLY A 103 -4.85 12.72 24.23
CA GLY A 103 -4.96 14.00 23.57
C GLY A 103 -5.22 13.83 22.07
N VAL A 104 -6.17 14.61 21.56
CA VAL A 104 -6.47 14.73 20.14
C VAL A 104 -6.37 16.21 19.76
N ASP A 105 -5.58 16.49 18.73
CA ASP A 105 -5.35 17.81 18.16
C ASP A 105 -5.77 17.73 16.69
N LEU A 106 -7.02 18.12 16.40
CA LEU A 106 -7.59 18.00 15.05
C LEU A 106 -6.87 18.93 14.07
N ARG A 107 -6.56 20.15 14.51
CA ARG A 107 -5.90 21.17 13.69
C ARG A 107 -4.55 20.70 13.16
N ASN A 108 -3.74 20.07 14.00
CA ASN A 108 -2.43 19.57 13.60
C ASN A 108 -2.43 18.09 13.18
N ARG A 109 -3.62 17.48 13.03
CA ARG A 109 -3.80 16.06 12.68
C ARG A 109 -3.01 15.11 13.59
N ARG A 110 -3.11 15.27 14.91
CA ARG A 110 -2.38 14.45 15.89
C ARG A 110 -3.30 13.78 16.91
N CYS A 111 -2.92 12.57 17.28
CA CYS A 111 -3.48 11.87 18.43
C CYS A 111 -2.37 11.18 19.22
N ASP A 112 -2.47 11.16 20.54
CA ASP A 112 -1.48 10.49 21.40
C ASP A 112 -1.37 8.98 21.14
N CYS A 113 -2.41 8.36 20.58
CA CYS A 113 -2.37 6.94 20.20
C CYS A 113 -1.49 6.66 18.97
N ARG A 114 -0.94 7.69 18.31
CA ARG A 114 -0.05 7.66 17.14
C ARG A 114 -0.62 7.07 15.84
N ARG A 115 -1.73 6.33 15.90
CA ARG A 115 -2.37 5.71 14.73
C ARG A 115 -2.75 6.73 13.67
N PHE A 116 -3.23 7.91 14.07
CA PHE A 116 -3.63 8.94 13.11
C PHE A 116 -2.43 9.42 12.27
N GLN A 117 -1.28 9.61 12.91
CA GLN A 117 -0.05 10.06 12.27
C GLN A 117 0.58 8.95 11.41
N THR A 118 0.52 7.70 11.87
CA THR A 118 1.13 6.57 11.17
C THR A 118 0.31 6.09 9.98
N LEU A 119 -1.01 6.07 10.13
CA LEU A 119 -1.92 5.51 9.13
C LEU A 119 -2.53 6.58 8.22
N HIS A 120 -2.27 7.86 8.49
CA HIS A 120 -2.77 8.98 7.68
C HIS A 120 -4.31 9.00 7.51
N TYR A 121 -5.05 8.30 8.37
CA TYR A 121 -6.51 8.39 8.47
C TYR A 121 -6.95 8.38 9.94
N PRO A 122 -8.17 8.85 10.24
CA PRO A 122 -8.64 9.06 11.60
C PRO A 122 -8.70 7.77 12.42
N CYS A 123 -8.10 7.78 13.60
CA CYS A 123 -8.35 6.74 14.60
C CYS A 123 -9.70 6.97 15.30
N ALA A 124 -10.15 6.00 16.12
CA ALA A 124 -11.39 6.13 16.87
C ALA A 124 -11.43 7.35 17.81
N HIS A 125 -10.30 7.76 18.40
CA HIS A 125 -10.22 8.96 19.25
C HIS A 125 -10.52 10.23 18.45
N VAL A 126 -9.95 10.34 17.24
CA VAL A 126 -10.24 11.43 16.29
C VAL A 126 -11.71 11.40 15.90
N GLY A 127 -12.27 10.21 15.62
CA GLY A 127 -13.69 10.05 15.34
C GLY A 127 -14.59 10.54 16.49
N ALA A 128 -14.23 10.24 17.74
CA ALA A 128 -14.96 10.71 18.92
C ALA A 128 -14.86 12.25 19.07
N ALA A 129 -13.66 12.83 18.89
CA ALA A 129 -13.45 14.27 18.91
C ALA A 129 -14.27 14.98 17.81
N CYS A 130 -14.23 14.49 16.57
CA CYS A 130 -15.02 15.02 15.47
C CYS A 130 -16.53 14.98 15.77
N ALA A 131 -17.03 13.88 16.32
CA ALA A 131 -18.44 13.76 16.73
C ALA A 131 -18.82 14.78 17.80
N LYS A 132 -17.91 15.10 18.73
CA LYS A 132 -18.14 16.09 19.80
C LYS A 132 -18.35 17.52 19.28
N VAL A 133 -17.72 17.86 18.16
CA VAL A 133 -17.81 19.19 17.53
C VAL A 133 -18.54 19.20 16.18
N ASN A 134 -19.21 18.09 15.85
CA ASN A 134 -19.98 17.93 14.61
C ASN A 134 -19.15 18.19 13.33
N LEU A 135 -17.90 17.73 13.31
CA LEU A 135 -17.05 17.75 12.13
C LEU A 135 -17.17 16.44 11.35
N ASN A 136 -17.14 16.53 10.02
CA ASN A 136 -17.04 15.34 9.19
C ASN A 136 -15.67 14.69 9.44
N VAL A 137 -15.65 13.43 9.89
CA VAL A 137 -14.39 12.72 10.15
C VAL A 137 -13.64 12.40 8.86
N GLU A 138 -14.34 12.26 7.73
CA GLU A 138 -13.74 11.87 6.45
C GLU A 138 -12.78 12.92 5.88
N GLN A 139 -12.93 14.20 6.24
CA GLN A 139 -12.00 15.27 5.83
C GLN A 139 -10.57 15.08 6.38
N PHE A 140 -10.41 14.19 7.35
CA PHE A 140 -9.15 13.86 7.98
C PHE A 140 -8.50 12.59 7.40
N VAL A 141 -9.13 11.96 6.40
CA VAL A 141 -8.50 10.89 5.60
C VAL A 141 -7.56 11.54 4.58
N ASP A 142 -6.41 10.93 4.33
CA ASP A 142 -5.45 11.39 3.32
C ASP A 142 -5.88 10.95 1.90
N ASP A 143 -5.60 11.79 0.91
CA ASP A 143 -6.04 11.59 -0.48
C ASP A 143 -5.44 10.33 -1.11
N VAL A 144 -4.31 9.84 -0.59
CA VAL A 144 -3.69 8.58 -1.03
C VAL A 144 -4.61 7.36 -0.92
N TYR A 145 -5.66 7.45 -0.10
CA TYR A 145 -6.66 6.40 0.09
C TYR A 145 -7.91 6.56 -0.77
N THR A 146 -8.00 7.61 -1.58
CA THR A 146 -9.13 7.81 -2.48
C THR A 146 -9.04 6.84 -3.67
N LEU A 147 -10.19 6.35 -4.13
CA LEU A 147 -10.24 5.52 -5.34
C LEU A 147 -9.69 6.29 -6.56
N GLU A 148 -9.91 7.59 -6.62
CA GLU A 148 -9.36 8.44 -7.68
C GLU A 148 -7.82 8.45 -7.68
N TYR A 149 -7.19 8.63 -6.52
CA TYR A 149 -5.74 8.60 -6.42
C TYR A 149 -5.19 7.22 -6.78
N THR A 150 -5.82 6.14 -6.29
CA THR A 150 -5.46 4.78 -6.66
C THR A 150 -5.52 4.58 -8.17
N LEU A 151 -6.60 5.00 -8.84
CA LEU A 151 -6.71 4.92 -10.31
C LEU A 151 -5.60 5.70 -11.04
N ARG A 152 -5.16 6.84 -10.50
CA ARG A 152 -4.05 7.60 -11.11
C ARG A 152 -2.72 6.84 -11.07
N VAL A 153 -2.45 6.08 -10.01
CA VAL A 153 -1.28 5.19 -9.94
C VAL A 153 -1.32 4.15 -11.07
N TRP A 154 -2.53 3.69 -11.40
CA TRP A 154 -2.82 2.71 -12.44
C TRP A 154 -2.96 3.27 -13.85
N LYS A 155 -3.01 4.59 -14.01
CA LYS A 155 -3.17 5.24 -15.32
C LYS A 155 -1.95 5.04 -16.24
N ASN A 156 -0.83 4.59 -15.69
CA ASN A 156 0.35 4.28 -16.50
C ASN A 156 0.07 3.08 -17.40
N GLU A 157 0.00 3.32 -18.70
CA GLU A 157 -0.06 2.27 -19.70
C GLU A 157 1.26 1.51 -19.70
N PHE A 158 1.18 0.18 -19.60
CA PHE A 158 2.32 -0.64 -19.99
C PHE A 158 2.50 -0.46 -21.49
N LEU A 159 3.72 -0.16 -21.93
CA LEU A 159 4.04 -0.24 -23.35
C LEU A 159 3.70 -1.67 -23.79
N VAL A 160 2.84 -1.78 -24.81
CA VAL A 160 2.61 -3.07 -25.44
C VAL A 160 3.97 -3.55 -25.90
N LEU A 161 4.41 -4.70 -25.37
CA LEU A 161 5.63 -5.32 -25.86
C LEU A 161 5.43 -5.53 -27.36
N PRO A 162 6.31 -4.99 -28.22
CA PRO A 162 6.26 -5.23 -29.65
C PRO A 162 6.19 -6.74 -29.90
N ASP A 163 5.61 -7.13 -31.04
CA ASP A 163 5.71 -8.53 -31.47
C ASP A 163 7.17 -8.98 -31.43
N LEU A 164 7.43 -10.24 -31.05
CA LEU A 164 8.78 -10.80 -30.96
C LEU A 164 9.57 -10.62 -32.26
N SER A 165 8.89 -10.59 -33.42
CA SER A 165 9.52 -10.34 -34.72
C SER A 165 10.05 -8.91 -34.90
N MET A 166 9.61 -7.95 -34.07
CA MET A 166 10.07 -6.56 -34.07
C MET A 166 11.16 -6.28 -33.03
N TRP A 167 11.57 -7.29 -32.25
CA TRP A 167 12.62 -7.11 -31.26
C TRP A 167 13.97 -7.08 -31.97
N GLU A 168 14.72 -5.98 -31.81
CA GLU A 168 16.12 -5.94 -32.19
C GLU A 168 16.92 -6.84 -31.24
N VAL A 169 17.08 -8.12 -31.61
CA VAL A 169 17.99 -9.02 -30.91
C VAL A 169 19.41 -8.60 -31.32
N PRO A 170 20.25 -8.13 -30.38
CA PRO A 170 21.65 -7.87 -30.69
C PRO A 170 22.26 -9.13 -31.30
N PRO A 171 23.10 -9.01 -32.35
CA PRO A 171 23.79 -10.16 -32.91
C PRO A 171 24.43 -10.98 -31.78
N THR A 172 24.34 -12.31 -31.85
CA THR A 172 24.81 -13.27 -30.83
C THR A 172 26.29 -13.11 -30.45
N ALA A 173 27.01 -12.23 -31.14
CA ALA A 173 28.34 -11.75 -30.80
C ALA A 173 28.31 -10.62 -29.74
N PHE A 174 27.67 -10.83 -28.60
CA PHE A 174 28.07 -10.10 -27.39
C PHE A 174 28.97 -11.02 -26.58
N GLU A 175 30.24 -10.63 -26.46
CA GLU A 175 31.15 -11.28 -25.55
C GLU A 175 30.76 -10.85 -24.13
N LEU A 176 30.25 -11.78 -23.32
CA LEU A 176 30.06 -11.56 -21.90
C LEU A 176 31.44 -11.36 -21.26
N VAL A 177 31.89 -10.10 -21.17
CA VAL A 177 33.15 -9.75 -20.50
C VAL A 177 32.87 -9.59 -19.01
N PRO A 178 33.37 -10.48 -18.13
CA PRO A 178 33.22 -10.31 -16.70
C PRO A 178 33.98 -9.05 -16.28
N ASP A 179 33.30 -8.16 -15.55
CA ASP A 179 33.89 -6.95 -14.99
C ASP A 179 35.20 -7.30 -14.28
N ARG A 180 36.31 -6.71 -14.74
CA ARG A 180 37.65 -6.97 -14.22
C ARG A 180 37.78 -6.62 -12.74
N GLY A 181 37.01 -5.65 -12.25
CA GLY A 181 37.01 -5.23 -10.84
C GLY A 181 36.27 -6.17 -9.89
N LEU A 182 35.37 -7.01 -10.41
CA LEU A 182 34.57 -7.97 -9.63
C LEU A 182 35.13 -9.41 -9.70
N ARG A 183 36.25 -9.60 -10.39
CA ARG A 183 36.92 -10.91 -10.46
C ARG A 183 37.49 -11.25 -9.09
N ARG A 184 37.05 -12.36 -8.52
CA ARG A 184 37.68 -12.95 -7.33
C ARG A 184 39.15 -13.24 -7.64
N ASN A 185 40.06 -12.70 -6.82
CA ASN A 185 41.46 -13.05 -6.88
C ASN A 185 41.61 -14.55 -6.62
N LEU A 186 42.21 -15.29 -7.56
CA LEU A 186 42.54 -16.71 -7.40
C LEU A 186 43.62 -16.97 -6.33
N ARG A 187 44.16 -15.91 -5.70
CA ARG A 187 45.10 -16.02 -4.58
C ARG A 187 44.36 -15.83 -3.27
N GLY A 188 43.89 -16.96 -2.78
CA GLY A 188 43.33 -17.19 -1.44
C GLY A 188 42.73 -18.59 -1.43
N HIS A 189 43.42 -19.53 -0.79
CA HIS A 189 42.90 -20.88 -0.56
C HIS A 189 41.71 -20.87 0.43
N PRO A 190 40.88 -21.94 0.46
CA PRO A 190 39.56 -21.99 1.11
C PRO A 190 39.52 -21.58 2.58
#